data_AF-A0A6P0ZR87-F1
#
_entry.id   AF-A0A6P0ZR87-F1
#
_cell.length_a   1.000
_cell.length_b   1.000
_cell.length_c   1.000
_cell.angle_alpha   90.00
_cell.angle_beta   90.00
_cell.angle_gamma   90.00
#
_symmetry.space_group_name_H-M   'P 1'
#
loop_
_entity.id
_entity.type
_entity.pdbx_description
1 polymer ?
#
loop_
_entity_poly.entity_id
_entity_poly.type
_entity_poly.pdbx_seq_one_letter_code
_entity_poly.pdbx_strand_id
1 'polypeptide(L)'
;MPKSFDSNQGSKYSDYQITFQAKQQHWRYYLVTDQLTNGDEFLIEDKDPTREPKIQFTRSTSANAKNSDPIFSDLKQQFTQSQQYCFKSDSEIACQEAGRQNIQLLKNKKNELGDPSVWIYHLPNPPNHNGIQVINALKYL
;
A
#
# COMPACT_ATOMS: atom_id res chain seq x y z
N MET A 1 -10.53 55.55 -46.13
CA MET A 1 -10.32 54.10 -46.01
C MET A 1 -9.64 53.82 -44.67
N PRO A 2 -10.25 53.08 -43.74
CA PRO A 2 -9.64 52.80 -42.44
C PRO A 2 -8.63 51.66 -42.55
N LYS A 3 -7.51 51.80 -41.86
CA LYS A 3 -6.42 50.82 -41.80
C LYS A 3 -6.89 49.55 -41.08
N SER A 4 -6.64 48.41 -41.69
CA SER A 4 -6.72 47.09 -41.07
C SER A 4 -5.82 47.05 -39.84
N PHE A 5 -6.37 46.70 -38.68
CA PHE A 5 -5.58 46.25 -37.54
C PHE A 5 -5.37 44.75 -37.71
N ASP A 6 -4.16 44.36 -38.10
CA ASP A 6 -3.75 42.95 -38.09
C ASP A 6 -3.66 42.48 -36.63
N SER A 7 -4.71 41.78 -36.19
CA SER A 7 -4.70 41.02 -34.94
C SER A 7 -3.94 39.70 -35.13
N ASN A 8 -2.63 39.79 -35.30
CA ASN A 8 -1.70 38.66 -35.26
C ASN A 8 -0.68 38.86 -34.14
N GLN A 9 -1.17 38.99 -32.91
CA GLN A 9 -0.37 38.65 -31.74
C GLN A 9 -0.72 37.22 -31.34
N GLY A 10 -0.10 36.26 -32.03
CA GLY A 10 -0.02 34.90 -31.55
C GLY A 10 0.53 34.93 -30.13
N SER A 11 -0.27 34.50 -29.17
CA SER A 11 0.08 34.51 -27.77
C SER A 11 1.31 33.63 -27.55
N LYS A 12 2.49 34.24 -27.46
CA LYS A 12 3.73 33.59 -27.02
C LYS A 12 3.65 33.35 -25.51
N TYR A 13 2.72 32.51 -25.08
CA TYR A 13 2.85 31.88 -23.78
C TYR A 13 3.84 30.73 -23.96
N SER A 14 5.07 30.95 -23.50
CA SER A 14 5.99 29.83 -23.30
C SER A 14 5.39 28.95 -22.21
N ASP A 15 5.08 27.70 -22.55
CA ASP A 15 4.62 26.73 -21.56
C ASP A 15 5.70 26.58 -20.48
N TYR A 16 5.39 27.02 -19.26
CA TYR A 16 6.26 26.81 -18.12
C TYR A 16 6.12 25.35 -17.69
N GLN A 17 7.18 24.58 -17.88
CA GLN A 17 7.25 23.21 -17.37
C GLN A 17 8.00 23.20 -16.04
N ILE A 18 7.34 22.69 -15.00
CA ILE A 18 7.98 22.40 -13.71
C ILE A 18 8.17 20.89 -13.63
N THR A 19 9.39 20.46 -13.32
CA THR A 19 9.71 19.07 -13.02
C THR A 19 10.05 18.95 -11.54
N PHE A 20 9.52 17.90 -10.91
CA PHE A 20 9.91 17.52 -9.56
C PHE A 20 10.06 16.01 -9.49
N GLN A 21 10.97 15.55 -8.65
CA GLN A 21 11.09 14.13 -8.34
C GLN A 21 10.02 13.79 -7.30
N ALA A 22 9.17 12.81 -7.63
CA ALA A 22 8.20 12.31 -6.66
C ALA A 22 8.94 11.66 -5.48
N LYS A 23 8.52 12.01 -4.25
CA LYS A 23 8.98 11.32 -3.05
C LYS A 23 8.69 9.83 -3.20
N GLN A 24 9.65 8.98 -2.83
CA GLN A 24 9.47 7.54 -2.79
C GLN A 24 9.54 7.07 -1.34
N GLN A 25 8.83 5.98 -1.05
CA GLN A 25 8.86 5.37 0.28
C GLN A 25 8.46 3.90 0.20
N HIS A 26 9.01 3.09 1.11
CA HIS A 26 8.47 1.74 1.32
C HIS A 26 7.07 1.80 1.90
N TRP A 27 6.20 0.95 1.38
CA TRP A 27 4.88 0.70 1.96
C TRP A 27 4.98 -0.40 2.99
N ARG A 28 4.31 -0.22 4.12
CA ARG A 28 4.19 -1.20 5.19
C ARG A 28 2.73 -1.39 5.56
N TYR A 29 2.25 -2.61 5.46
CA TYR A 29 0.95 -3.01 5.97
C TYR A 29 1.12 -3.83 7.23
N TYR A 30 0.58 -3.35 8.34
CA TYR A 30 0.49 -4.11 9.59
C TYR A 30 -0.91 -4.73 9.66
N LEU A 31 -0.99 -6.05 9.59
CA LEU A 31 -2.23 -6.79 9.72
C LEU A 31 -2.37 -7.31 11.15
N VAL A 32 -3.47 -6.96 11.81
CA VAL A 32 -3.87 -7.47 13.12
C VAL A 32 -5.05 -8.41 12.93
N THR A 33 -4.90 -9.68 13.31
CA THR A 33 -5.95 -10.70 13.16
C THR A 33 -6.26 -11.42 14.48
N ASP A 34 -7.44 -12.04 14.52
CA ASP A 34 -7.89 -12.82 15.67
C ASP A 34 -7.24 -14.22 15.71
N GLN A 35 -7.42 -14.92 16.83
CA GLN A 35 -6.94 -16.29 16.99
C GLN A 35 -7.68 -17.31 16.12
N LEU A 36 -8.87 -16.99 15.58
CA LEU A 36 -9.58 -17.91 14.69
C LEU A 36 -8.86 -18.05 13.35
N THR A 37 -8.07 -17.05 12.99
CA THR A 37 -7.18 -17.11 11.82
C THR A 37 -5.81 -17.75 12.10
N ASN A 38 -5.63 -18.34 13.29
CA ASN A 38 -4.34 -18.87 13.71
C ASN A 38 -3.86 -20.03 12.82
N GLY A 39 -2.77 -19.76 12.10
CA GLY A 39 -2.10 -20.69 11.21
C GLY A 39 -2.58 -20.61 9.76
N ASP A 40 -3.47 -19.65 9.45
CA ASP A 40 -3.67 -19.22 8.08
C ASP A 40 -2.43 -18.45 7.58
N GLU A 41 -2.21 -18.49 6.28
CA GLU A 41 -1.18 -17.68 5.63
C GLU A 41 -1.81 -16.49 4.91
N PHE A 42 -1.15 -15.34 5.05
CA PHE A 42 -1.58 -14.09 4.48
C PHE A 42 -0.54 -13.59 3.48
N LEU A 43 -1.01 -13.04 2.37
CA LEU A 43 -0.18 -12.51 1.30
C LEU A 43 -0.76 -11.17 0.84
N ILE A 44 0.10 -10.24 0.44
CA ILE A 44 -0.34 -9.03 -0.27
C ILE A 44 0.18 -9.12 -1.69
N GLU A 45 -0.73 -9.00 -2.65
CA GLU A 45 -0.40 -9.05 -4.06
C GLU A 45 -0.91 -7.83 -4.82
N ASP A 46 -0.12 -7.40 -5.79
CA ASP A 46 -0.50 -6.43 -6.78
C ASP A 46 -1.19 -7.12 -7.97
N LYS A 47 -2.51 -6.95 -8.06
CA LYS A 47 -3.35 -7.54 -9.11
C LYS A 47 -3.73 -6.56 -10.21
N ASP A 48 -3.13 -5.36 -10.25
CA ASP A 48 -3.43 -4.39 -11.32
C ASP A 48 -2.87 -4.88 -12.66
N PRO A 49 -3.70 -5.29 -13.65
CA PRO A 49 -3.21 -5.91 -14.88
C PRO A 49 -2.35 -4.99 -15.74
N THR A 50 -2.40 -3.68 -15.51
CA THR A 50 -1.68 -2.68 -16.31
C THR A 50 -0.29 -2.34 -15.77
N ARG A 51 0.02 -2.78 -14.54
CA ARG A 51 1.23 -2.36 -13.84
C ARG A 51 2.35 -3.39 -13.99
N GLU A 52 3.47 -2.95 -14.54
CA GLU A 52 4.73 -3.69 -14.58
C GLU A 52 5.91 -2.76 -14.24
N PRO A 53 6.83 -3.15 -13.33
CA PRO A 53 6.77 -4.35 -12.51
C PRO A 53 5.66 -4.28 -11.44
N LYS A 54 5.15 -5.45 -11.05
CA LYS A 54 4.28 -5.59 -9.89
C LYS A 54 4.98 -5.18 -8.59
N ILE A 55 4.21 -4.61 -7.67
CA ILE A 55 4.71 -4.38 -6.32
C ILE A 55 4.76 -5.70 -5.58
N GLN A 56 5.96 -6.06 -5.11
CA GLN A 56 6.19 -7.25 -4.30
C GLN A 56 6.26 -6.88 -2.83
N PHE A 57 5.77 -7.78 -1.96
CA PHE A 57 5.73 -7.57 -0.52
C PHE A 57 6.34 -8.76 0.22
N THR A 58 7.34 -8.48 1.05
CA THR A 58 7.89 -9.45 1.99
C THR A 58 7.09 -9.43 3.30
N ARG A 59 6.57 -10.61 3.69
CA ARG A 59 5.88 -10.82 4.97
C ARG A 59 6.88 -11.11 6.09
N SER A 60 6.64 -10.50 7.24
CA SER A 60 7.33 -10.79 8.51
C SER A 60 6.30 -10.93 9.64
N THR A 61 6.65 -11.72 10.66
CA THR A 61 5.85 -11.87 11.88
C THR A 61 6.48 -11.08 13.02
N SER A 62 5.69 -10.80 14.07
CA SER A 62 6.20 -10.17 15.29
C SER A 62 7.34 -10.96 15.96
N ALA A 63 7.39 -12.28 15.79
CA ALA A 63 8.48 -13.12 16.28
C ALA A 63 9.80 -12.83 15.54
N ASN A 64 9.73 -12.57 14.24
CA ASN A 64 10.89 -12.28 13.39
C ASN A 64 11.35 -10.82 13.52
N ALA A 65 10.47 -9.91 13.93
CA ALA A 65 10.73 -8.48 14.07
C ALA A 65 11.26 -8.08 15.47
N LYS A 66 11.57 -9.05 16.34
CA LYS A 66 11.98 -8.81 17.73
C LYS A 66 13.17 -7.84 17.77
N ASN A 67 12.89 -6.64 18.30
CA ASN A 67 13.79 -5.57 18.75
C ASN A 67 14.01 -4.36 17.81
N SER A 68 13.48 -4.32 16.59
CA SER A 68 13.75 -3.19 15.67
C SER A 68 12.55 -2.41 15.18
N ASP A 69 11.32 -2.90 15.38
CA ASP A 69 10.11 -2.25 14.87
C ASP A 69 9.17 -1.81 16.02
N PRO A 70 9.10 -0.50 16.33
CA PRO A 70 8.28 0.01 17.43
C PRO A 70 6.78 -0.22 17.20
N ILE A 71 6.33 -0.35 15.95
CA ILE A 71 4.90 -0.51 15.64
C ILE A 71 4.40 -1.88 16.11
N PHE A 72 5.22 -2.92 15.97
CA PHE A 72 4.86 -4.24 16.53
C PHE A 72 4.71 -4.18 18.05
N SER A 73 5.56 -3.43 18.74
CA SER A 73 5.46 -3.26 20.20
C SER A 73 4.16 -2.56 20.58
N ASP A 74 3.82 -1.46 19.91
CA ASP A 74 2.61 -0.69 20.16
C ASP A 74 1.35 -1.50 19.86
N LEU A 75 1.32 -2.21 18.72
CA LEU A 75 0.21 -3.09 18.36
C LEU A 75 0.06 -4.24 19.34
N LYS A 76 1.15 -4.83 19.84
CA LYS A 76 1.10 -5.90 20.85
C LYS A 76 0.57 -5.40 22.19
N GLN A 77 0.87 -4.16 22.57
CA GLN A 77 0.30 -3.56 23.77
C GLN A 77 -1.21 -3.33 23.62
N GLN A 78 -1.66 -2.82 22.46
CA GLN A 78 -3.07 -2.55 22.20
C GLN A 78 -3.91 -3.82 21.95
N PHE A 79 -3.32 -4.83 21.31
CA PHE A 79 -4.02 -6.05 20.87
C PHE A 79 -3.29 -7.29 21.38
N THR A 80 -3.25 -7.49 22.70
CA THR A 80 -2.40 -8.49 23.38
C THR A 80 -2.62 -9.94 22.93
N GLN A 81 -3.83 -10.30 22.51
CA GLN A 81 -4.18 -11.66 22.11
C GLN A 81 -4.28 -11.87 20.58
N SER A 82 -3.91 -10.84 19.80
CA SER A 82 -3.96 -10.85 18.34
C SER A 82 -2.71 -11.45 17.70
N GLN A 83 -2.84 -11.90 16.45
CA GLN A 83 -1.71 -12.15 15.57
C GLN A 83 -1.38 -10.92 14.76
N GLN A 84 -0.09 -10.74 14.49
CA GLN A 84 0.42 -9.53 13.85
C GLN A 84 1.42 -9.89 12.77
N TYR A 85 1.17 -9.35 11.57
CA TYR A 85 2.02 -9.51 10.40
C TYR A 85 2.40 -8.13 9.87
N CYS A 86 3.61 -7.99 9.36
CA CYS A 86 4.05 -6.81 8.62
C CYS A 86 4.42 -7.23 7.20
N PHE A 87 3.82 -6.57 6.22
CA PHE A 87 4.13 -6.72 4.80
C PHE A 87 4.84 -5.45 4.36
N LYS A 88 6.14 -5.56 4.06
CA LYS A 88 6.94 -4.44 3.56
C LYS A 88 7.11 -4.58 2.05
N SER A 89 6.88 -3.51 1.30
CA SER A 89 7.20 -3.51 -0.12
C SER A 89 8.70 -3.72 -0.34
N ASP A 90 9.06 -4.55 -1.31
CA ASP A 90 10.47 -4.89 -1.56
C ASP A 90 11.25 -3.71 -2.16
N SER A 91 10.54 -2.83 -2.90
CA SER A 91 11.06 -1.57 -3.43
C SER A 91 10.32 -0.36 -2.85
N GLU A 92 10.95 0.81 -2.99
CA GLU A 92 10.27 2.07 -2.72
C GLU A 92 9.22 2.36 -3.80
N ILE A 93 8.12 2.96 -3.37
CA ILE A 93 6.99 3.29 -4.23
C ILE A 93 6.88 4.82 -4.30
N ALA A 94 6.87 5.35 -5.51
CA ALA A 94 6.60 6.77 -5.74
C ALA A 94 5.22 7.16 -5.19
N CYS A 95 5.19 8.22 -4.40
CA CYS A 95 3.97 8.86 -3.92
C CYS A 95 3.24 9.48 -5.11
N GLN A 96 1.92 9.32 -5.14
CA GLN A 96 1.06 9.81 -6.21
C GLN A 96 -0.18 10.43 -5.59
N GLU A 97 -0.83 11.33 -6.33
CA GLU A 97 -2.13 11.87 -5.93
C GLU A 97 -3.22 10.80 -5.99
N ALA A 98 -3.25 10.03 -7.07
CA ALA A 98 -4.15 8.90 -7.20
C ALA A 98 -3.61 7.67 -6.43
N GLY A 99 -4.42 7.14 -5.51
CA GLY A 99 -4.09 5.88 -4.84
C GLY A 99 -3.99 4.73 -5.83
N ARG A 100 -3.00 3.86 -5.65
CA ARG A 100 -2.87 2.64 -6.45
C ARG A 100 -4.05 1.72 -6.18
N GLN A 101 -4.53 1.10 -7.24
CA GLN A 101 -5.65 0.16 -7.22
C GLN A 101 -5.15 -1.29 -7.26
N ASN A 102 -6.06 -2.20 -6.92
CA ASN A 102 -5.89 -3.66 -7.00
C ASN A 102 -4.73 -4.23 -6.17
N ILE A 103 -4.41 -3.62 -5.03
CA ILE A 103 -3.58 -4.26 -4.01
C ILE A 103 -4.50 -5.10 -3.13
N GLN A 104 -4.32 -6.42 -3.16
CA GLN A 104 -5.22 -7.37 -2.50
C GLN A 104 -4.56 -8.00 -1.28
N LEU A 105 -5.34 -8.23 -0.23
CA LEU A 105 -4.98 -9.15 0.85
C LEU A 105 -5.59 -10.52 0.53
N LEU A 106 -4.71 -11.50 0.36
CA LEU A 106 -5.09 -12.89 0.13
C LEU A 106 -4.91 -13.70 1.41
N LYS A 107 -5.75 -14.72 1.55
CA LYS A 107 -5.77 -15.64 2.68
C LYS A 107 -5.76 -17.07 2.18
N ASN A 108 -4.76 -17.82 2.60
CA ASN A 108 -4.69 -19.26 2.46
C ASN A 108 -5.05 -19.90 3.80
N LYS A 109 -6.11 -20.71 3.84
CA LYS A 109 -6.58 -21.30 5.09
C LYS A 109 -5.74 -22.51 5.47
N LYS A 110 -5.48 -22.65 6.76
CA LYS A 110 -4.81 -23.81 7.31
C LYS A 110 -5.60 -25.09 6.98
N ASN A 111 -4.93 -26.06 6.34
CA ASN A 111 -5.48 -27.37 5.96
C ASN A 111 -6.46 -27.37 4.77
N GLU A 112 -6.60 -26.27 4.03
CA GLU A 112 -7.24 -26.30 2.71
C GLU A 112 -6.15 -26.33 1.63
N LEU A 113 -6.17 -27.36 0.78
CA LEU A 113 -5.35 -27.41 -0.43
C LEU A 113 -6.10 -26.64 -1.52
N GLY A 114 -5.62 -25.46 -1.89
CA GLY A 114 -6.23 -24.62 -2.92
C GLY A 114 -5.50 -23.29 -3.07
N ASP A 115 -5.93 -22.52 -4.07
CA ASP A 115 -5.41 -21.17 -4.29
C ASP A 115 -5.82 -20.23 -3.15
N PRO A 116 -4.97 -19.23 -2.79
CA PRO A 116 -5.34 -18.22 -1.82
C PRO A 116 -6.63 -17.50 -2.24
N SER A 117 -7.57 -17.41 -1.30
CA SER A 117 -8.81 -16.67 -1.49
C SER A 117 -8.61 -15.18 -1.25
N VAL A 118 -9.31 -14.33 -2.01
CA VAL A 118 -9.30 -12.88 -1.76
C VAL A 118 -10.02 -12.59 -0.47
N TRP A 119 -9.32 -12.00 0.50
CA TRP A 119 -9.92 -11.60 1.78
C TRP A 119 -10.29 -10.11 1.77
N ILE A 120 -9.41 -9.25 1.24
CA ILE A 120 -9.71 -7.84 0.97
C ILE A 120 -9.33 -7.54 -0.48
N TYR A 121 -10.31 -7.11 -1.27
CA TYR A 121 -10.14 -6.85 -2.70
C TYR A 121 -9.31 -5.58 -3.01
N HIS A 122 -9.35 -4.60 -2.12
CA HIS A 122 -8.63 -3.35 -2.29
C HIS A 122 -8.15 -2.83 -0.93
N LEU A 123 -6.85 -2.93 -0.69
CA LEU A 123 -6.22 -2.36 0.49
C LEU A 123 -6.11 -0.84 0.37
N PRO A 124 -6.36 -0.09 1.46
CA PRO A 124 -6.14 1.35 1.47
C PRO A 124 -4.65 1.64 1.25
N ASN A 125 -4.36 2.67 0.46
CA ASN A 125 -2.98 3.07 0.19
C ASN A 125 -2.35 3.65 1.47
N PRO A 126 -1.12 3.24 1.84
CA PRO A 126 -0.42 3.84 2.96
C PRO A 126 -0.21 5.33 2.72
N PRO A 127 -0.34 6.16 3.77
CA PRO A 127 -0.30 7.60 3.62
C PRO A 127 1.10 8.10 3.28
N ASN A 128 1.17 9.22 2.55
CA ASN A 128 2.42 9.76 2.01
C ASN A 128 3.43 10.26 3.06
N HIS A 129 3.01 10.43 4.32
CA HIS A 129 3.88 10.95 5.37
C HIS A 129 4.81 9.88 5.95
N ASN A 130 4.35 8.64 6.12
CA ASN A 130 5.14 7.56 6.76
C ASN A 130 5.08 6.20 6.03
N GLY A 131 4.22 6.04 5.01
CA GLY A 131 4.09 4.80 4.25
C GLY A 131 3.56 3.62 5.07
N ILE A 132 2.88 3.87 6.19
CA ILE A 132 2.41 2.83 7.12
C ILE A 132 0.88 2.79 7.13
N GLN A 133 0.33 1.60 6.91
CA GLN A 133 -1.10 1.32 7.02
C GLN A 133 -1.33 0.18 7.99
N VAL A 134 -2.26 0.36 8.93
CA VAL A 134 -2.72 -0.72 9.83
C VAL A 134 -4.05 -1.25 9.30
N ILE A 135 -4.16 -2.57 9.21
CA ILE A 135 -5.37 -3.30 8.84
C ILE A 135 -5.81 -4.06 10.09
N ASN A 136 -6.88 -3.60 10.72
CA ASN A 136 -7.50 -4.30 11.85
C ASN A 136 -8.58 -5.25 11.32
N ALA A 137 -8.33 -6.55 11.41
CA ALA A 137 -9.23 -7.61 10.97
C ALA A 137 -9.77 -8.44 12.14
N LEU A 138 -9.83 -7.87 13.35
CA LEU A 138 -10.45 -8.50 14.50
C LEU A 138 -11.97 -8.56 14.30
N LYS A 139 -12.56 -9.76 14.40
CA LYS A 139 -14.01 -9.97 14.17
C LYS A 139 -14.92 -9.33 15.23
N TYR A 140 -14.39 -8.94 16.38
CA TYR A 140 -15.17 -8.34 17.46
C TYR A 140 -14.31 -7.31 18.22
N LEU A 141 -14.75 -6.06 18.19
CA LEU A 141 -14.52 -5.06 19.24
C LEU A 141 -15.89 -4.64 19.76
#